data_AF-A0ABD2L9V2-F1
#
_entry.id   AF-A0ABD2L9V2-F1
#
_cell.length_a   1.000
_cell.length_b   1.000
_cell.length_c   1.000
_cell.angle_alpha   90.00
_cell.angle_beta   90.00
_cell.angle_gamma   90.00
#
_symmetry.space_group_name_H-M   'P 1'
#
loop_
_entity.id
_entity.type
_entity.pdbx_description
1 polymer ?
#
loop_
_entity_poly.entity_id
_entity_poly.type
_entity_poly.pdbx_seq_one_letter_code
_entity_poly.pdbx_strand_id
1 'polypeptide(L)'
;MADKSNITFYLAFKDVHPNWSLIGFAAIYGIITTFGVIFNSSVIVVTYLTKSFRGTVNYFFALYSFFEMVHQSGNFLYVYTAFSGQNFIEYRLAAIILFIPVIGLGGITPAMFCTGIDRLIGIAFSEFHDNLKKRLYLALLTVISVSYGFCFSVSVYQIAIEIGLPSADSINRRTFRALFCIITVNIGGFFFTLICYILLIPKISSPITAWFCNAITAIPLNIGSASSGPILYFTSTEYRQAFQTVFPFVFNRISNPNRINRNEAKEQAHQQSLLRTL
;
A
#
# COMPACT_ATOMS: atom_id res chain seq x y z
N MET A 1 16.32 -0.64 30.35
CA MET A 1 17.32 -0.10 29.39
C MET A 1 16.70 0.54 28.13
N ALA A 2 15.47 0.19 27.71
CA ALA A 2 14.82 0.77 26.52
C ALA A 2 14.36 2.23 26.64
N ASP A 3 14.30 2.79 27.86
CA ASP A 3 13.81 4.16 28.09
C ASP A 3 14.83 5.23 27.61
N LYS A 4 16.12 4.99 27.86
CA LYS A 4 17.18 5.93 27.44
C LYS A 4 17.25 6.09 25.92
N SER A 5 16.98 5.03 25.15
CA SER A 5 17.13 5.07 23.69
C SER A 5 16.07 5.94 23.01
N ASN A 6 14.83 5.91 23.50
CA ASN A 6 13.75 6.75 22.98
C ASN A 6 13.96 8.22 23.33
N ILE A 7 14.42 8.50 24.55
CA ILE A 7 14.76 9.85 24.99
C ILE A 7 15.90 10.43 24.12
N THR A 8 16.96 9.65 23.86
CA THR A 8 18.07 10.10 23.00
C THR A 8 17.61 10.45 21.59
N PHE A 9 16.73 9.63 20.99
CA PHE A 9 16.17 9.94 19.67
C PHE A 9 15.35 11.23 19.71
N TYR A 10 14.41 11.34 20.65
CA TYR A 10 13.59 12.54 20.79
C TYR A 10 14.45 13.79 20.96
N LEU A 11 15.42 13.77 21.88
CA LEU A 11 16.32 14.89 22.14
C LEU A 11 17.18 15.25 20.91
N ALA A 12 17.59 14.26 20.11
CA ALA A 12 18.41 14.50 18.92
C ALA A 12 17.66 15.26 17.80
N PHE A 13 16.34 15.10 17.71
CA PHE A 13 15.54 15.66 16.61
C PHE A 13 14.57 16.75 17.04
N LYS A 14 14.27 16.93 18.34
CA LYS A 14 13.17 17.80 18.78
C LYS A 14 13.39 19.28 18.44
N ASP A 15 14.64 19.74 18.39
CA ASP A 15 15.00 21.14 18.16
C ASP A 15 15.66 21.36 16.78
N VAL A 16 15.82 20.30 15.98
CA VAL A 16 16.50 20.36 14.67
C VAL A 16 15.49 20.64 13.57
N HIS A 17 15.23 21.92 13.30
CA HIS A 17 14.25 22.34 12.30
C HIS A 17 14.93 23.14 11.16
N PRO A 18 14.83 22.73 9.88
CA PRO A 18 14.33 21.46 9.32
C PRO A 18 15.39 20.34 9.34
N ASN A 19 14.99 19.08 9.50
CA ASN A 19 15.91 17.94 9.41
C ASN A 19 15.89 17.31 8.00
N TRP A 20 16.99 17.47 7.26
CA TRP A 20 17.12 16.98 5.88
C TRP A 20 16.98 15.45 5.74
N SER A 21 17.37 14.67 6.75
CA SER A 21 17.20 13.22 6.71
C SER A 21 15.72 12.84 6.80
N LEU A 22 14.96 13.44 7.71
CA LEU A 22 13.52 13.22 7.84
C LEU A 22 12.78 13.67 6.57
N ILE A 23 13.15 14.84 6.02
CA ILE A 23 12.61 15.36 4.76
C ILE A 23 12.91 14.40 3.60
N GLY A 24 14.12 13.84 3.53
CA GLY A 24 14.48 12.87 2.50
C GLY A 24 13.59 11.63 2.51
N PHE A 25 13.38 11.01 3.67
CA PHE A 25 12.47 9.87 3.80
C PHE A 25 11.01 10.27 3.50
N ALA A 26 10.57 11.40 4.03
CA ALA A 26 9.24 11.93 3.76
C ALA A 26 9.01 12.14 2.27
N ALA A 27 9.95 12.73 1.55
CA ALA A 27 9.87 12.91 0.10
C ALA A 27 9.77 11.57 -0.65
N ILE A 28 10.57 10.56 -0.27
CA ILE A 28 10.49 9.22 -0.85
C ILE A 28 9.10 8.61 -0.62
N TYR A 29 8.58 8.64 0.61
CA TYR A 29 7.24 8.16 0.92
C TYR A 29 6.16 8.93 0.16
N GLY A 30 6.28 10.25 0.07
CA GLY A 30 5.37 11.11 -0.67
C GLY A 30 5.30 10.74 -2.15
N ILE A 31 6.44 10.48 -2.79
CA ILE A 31 6.51 10.03 -4.18
C ILE A 31 5.81 8.67 -4.33
N ILE A 32 6.18 7.67 -3.52
CA ILE A 32 5.60 6.33 -3.59
C ILE A 32 4.08 6.39 -3.38
N THR A 33 3.63 7.15 -2.38
CA THR A 33 2.22 7.36 -2.05
C THR A 33 1.48 8.03 -3.20
N THR A 34 2.07 9.04 -3.84
CA THR A 34 1.47 9.73 -4.99
C THR A 34 1.23 8.75 -6.13
N PHE A 35 2.23 7.93 -6.48
CA PHE A 35 2.06 6.88 -7.49
C PHE A 35 1.00 5.87 -7.09
N GLY A 36 1.02 5.41 -5.83
CA GLY A 36 0.05 4.47 -5.31
C GLY A 36 -1.39 4.99 -5.40
N VAL A 37 -1.63 6.25 -5.02
CA VAL A 37 -2.95 6.90 -5.14
C VAL A 37 -3.39 6.98 -6.59
N ILE A 38 -2.51 7.40 -7.52
CA ILE A 38 -2.83 7.50 -8.95
C ILE A 38 -3.22 6.14 -9.52
N PHE A 39 -2.42 5.10 -9.28
CA PHE A 39 -2.67 3.78 -9.84
C PHE A 39 -3.87 3.08 -9.22
N ASN A 40 -4.03 3.12 -7.89
CA ASN A 40 -5.21 2.56 -7.22
C ASN A 40 -6.50 3.29 -7.64
N SER A 41 -6.46 4.62 -7.79
CA SER A 41 -7.59 5.38 -8.34
C SER A 41 -7.92 4.93 -9.76
N SER A 42 -6.91 4.71 -10.60
CA SER A 42 -7.09 4.25 -11.97
C SER A 42 -7.76 2.88 -12.04
N VAL A 43 -7.40 1.95 -11.16
CA VAL A 43 -8.07 0.64 -11.04
C VAL A 43 -9.55 0.82 -10.70
N ILE A 44 -9.88 1.64 -9.70
CA ILE A 44 -11.27 1.90 -9.30
C ILE A 44 -12.07 2.50 -10.47
N VAL A 45 -11.52 3.51 -11.13
CA VAL A 45 -12.15 4.19 -12.28
C VAL A 45 -12.37 3.21 -13.43
N VAL A 46 -11.36 2.41 -13.78
CA VAL A 46 -11.45 1.42 -14.87
C VAL A 46 -12.50 0.35 -14.55
N THR A 47 -12.54 -0.16 -13.32
CA THR A 47 -13.56 -1.13 -12.89
C THR A 47 -14.96 -0.53 -12.92
N TYR A 48 -15.12 0.75 -12.54
CA TYR A 48 -16.43 1.42 -12.55
C TYR A 48 -16.95 1.69 -13.97
N LEU A 49 -16.08 2.18 -14.87
CA LEU A 49 -16.46 2.58 -16.22
C LEU A 49 -16.63 1.39 -17.17
N THR A 50 -15.85 0.32 -16.98
CA THR A 50 -15.83 -0.83 -17.90
C THR A 50 -16.92 -1.84 -17.53
N LYS A 51 -17.98 -1.95 -18.35
CA LYS A 51 -19.10 -2.88 -18.08
C LYS A 51 -18.67 -4.35 -17.98
N SER A 52 -17.66 -4.78 -18.75
CA SER A 52 -17.13 -6.14 -18.69
C SER A 52 -16.43 -6.46 -17.37
N PHE A 53 -16.07 -5.45 -16.57
CA PHE A 53 -15.43 -5.60 -15.26
C PHE A 53 -16.40 -5.63 -14.08
N ARG A 54 -17.70 -5.81 -14.30
CA ARG A 54 -18.70 -5.93 -13.23
C ARG A 54 -18.73 -7.32 -12.55
N GLY A 55 -17.64 -8.07 -12.62
CA GLY A 55 -17.44 -9.34 -11.93
C GLY A 55 -17.08 -9.16 -10.45
N THR A 56 -17.26 -10.21 -9.65
CA THR A 56 -16.97 -10.21 -8.20
C THR A 56 -15.50 -9.93 -7.92
N VAL A 57 -14.60 -10.59 -8.65
CA VAL A 57 -13.14 -10.42 -8.51
C VAL A 57 -12.70 -8.97 -8.77
N ASN A 58 -13.23 -8.35 -9.82
CA ASN A 58 -12.89 -6.98 -10.18
C ASN A 58 -13.44 -5.96 -9.17
N TYR A 59 -14.61 -6.24 -8.60
CA TYR A 59 -15.12 -5.47 -7.47
C TYR A 59 -14.17 -5.56 -6.26
N PHE A 60 -13.69 -6.76 -5.91
CA PHE A 60 -12.74 -6.90 -4.81
C PHE A 60 -11.42 -6.19 -5.05
N PHE A 61 -10.91 -6.18 -6.29
CA PHE A 61 -9.74 -5.38 -6.64
C PHE A 61 -9.99 -3.89 -6.48
N ALA A 62 -11.15 -3.37 -6.90
CA ALA A 62 -11.51 -1.99 -6.67
C ALA A 62 -11.65 -1.65 -5.18
N LEU A 63 -12.27 -2.55 -4.38
CA LEU A 63 -12.40 -2.39 -2.94
C LEU A 63 -11.04 -2.42 -2.23
N TYR A 64 -10.15 -3.32 -2.64
CA TYR A 64 -8.77 -3.38 -2.19
C TYR A 64 -8.02 -2.08 -2.50
N SER A 65 -8.07 -1.61 -3.75
CA SER A 65 -7.46 -0.35 -4.17
C SER A 65 -8.01 0.85 -3.42
N PHE A 66 -9.30 0.83 -3.07
CA PHE A 66 -9.91 1.87 -2.24
C PHE A 66 -9.30 1.89 -0.82
N PHE A 67 -9.18 0.74 -0.17
CA PHE A 67 -8.56 0.67 1.15
C PHE A 67 -7.08 1.07 1.13
N GLU A 68 -6.35 0.72 0.07
CA GLU A 68 -4.98 1.18 -0.15
C GLU A 68 -4.89 2.70 -0.27
N MET A 69 -5.80 3.36 -1.00
CA MET A 69 -5.84 4.83 -1.07
C MET A 69 -6.11 5.47 0.29
N VAL A 70 -7.07 4.93 1.04
CA VAL A 70 -7.38 5.41 2.40
C VAL A 70 -6.15 5.23 3.29
N HIS A 71 -5.49 4.08 3.25
CA HIS A 71 -4.26 3.82 4.00
C HIS A 71 -3.13 4.79 3.65
N GLN A 72 -2.84 4.94 2.36
CA GLN A 72 -1.79 5.80 1.84
C GLN A 72 -2.02 7.28 2.16
N SER A 73 -3.26 7.72 2.39
CA SER A 73 -3.53 9.11 2.79
C SER A 73 -2.80 9.54 4.07
N GLY A 74 -2.48 8.59 4.98
CA GLY A 74 -1.69 8.86 6.18
C GLY A 74 -0.24 9.27 5.90
N ASN A 75 0.34 8.86 4.77
CA ASN A 75 1.71 9.23 4.41
C ASN A 75 1.82 10.71 4.04
N PHE A 76 0.77 11.35 3.53
CA PHE A 76 0.78 12.79 3.26
C PHE A 76 0.87 13.62 4.55
N LEU A 77 0.33 13.11 5.67
CA LEU A 77 0.53 13.74 6.97
C LEU A 77 2.01 13.73 7.35
N TYR A 78 2.68 12.58 7.19
CA TYR A 78 4.11 12.46 7.47
C TYR A 78 4.95 13.41 6.60
N VAL A 79 4.59 13.53 5.31
CA VAL A 79 5.18 14.52 4.40
C VAL A 79 4.98 15.92 4.95
N TYR A 80 3.74 16.31 5.21
CA TYR A 80 3.42 17.64 5.72
C TYR A 80 4.21 17.96 7.01
N THR A 81 4.28 17.04 7.96
CA THR A 81 4.97 17.26 9.23
C THR A 81 6.47 17.43 9.04
N ALA A 82 7.10 16.58 8.22
CA ALA A 82 8.52 16.70 7.93
C ALA A 82 8.88 18.02 7.23
N PHE A 83 8.07 18.45 6.26
CA PHE A 83 8.31 19.70 5.52
C PHE A 83 7.97 20.96 6.32
N SER A 84 7.00 20.89 7.24
CA SER A 84 6.67 22.00 8.16
C SER A 84 7.76 22.26 9.21
N GLY A 85 8.75 21.36 9.31
CA GLY A 85 9.74 21.37 10.37
C GLY A 85 9.22 20.77 11.68
N GLN A 86 7.93 20.45 11.81
CA GLN A 86 7.40 19.78 13.00
C GLN A 86 7.80 18.29 12.99
N ASN A 87 8.97 18.00 13.57
CA ASN A 87 9.52 16.64 13.61
C ASN A 87 8.69 15.67 14.47
N PHE A 88 7.91 16.19 15.42
CA PHE A 88 7.10 15.39 16.33
C PHE A 88 5.68 15.95 16.42
N ILE A 89 4.71 15.04 16.39
CA ILE A 89 3.30 15.31 16.68
C ILE A 89 2.99 14.65 18.01
N GLU A 90 2.16 15.30 18.83
CA GLU A 90 1.60 14.68 20.02
C GLU A 90 0.88 13.38 19.64
N TYR A 91 1.15 12.31 20.40
CA TYR A 91 0.67 10.97 20.06
C TYR A 91 -0.86 10.86 19.97
N ARG A 92 -1.60 11.57 20.84
CA ARG A 92 -3.07 11.65 20.79
C ARG A 92 -3.55 12.29 19.49
N LEU A 93 -2.93 13.40 19.09
CA LEU A 93 -3.26 14.09 17.85
C LEU A 93 -2.93 13.21 16.63
N ALA A 94 -1.77 12.55 16.63
CA ALA A 94 -1.38 11.60 15.61
C ALA A 94 -2.40 10.45 15.49
N ALA A 95 -2.86 9.88 16.60
CA ALA A 95 -3.85 8.81 16.61
C ALA A 95 -5.22 9.25 16.05
N ILE A 96 -5.65 10.48 16.34
CA ILE A 96 -6.90 11.05 15.79
C ILE A 96 -6.77 11.22 14.27
N ILE A 97 -5.68 11.83 13.80
CA ILE A 97 -5.49 12.09 12.37
C ILE A 97 -5.30 10.78 11.59
N LEU A 98 -4.57 9.82 12.15
CA LEU A 98 -4.30 8.53 11.52
C LEU A 98 -5.46 7.53 11.64
N PHE A 99 -6.54 7.86 12.37
CA PHE A 99 -7.66 6.93 12.57
C PHE A 99 -8.24 6.41 11.23
N ILE A 100 -8.48 7.32 10.28
CA ILE A 100 -9.01 6.99 8.94
C ILE A 100 -8.00 6.17 8.13
N PRO A 101 -6.72 6.58 7.97
CA PRO A 101 -5.69 5.76 7.34
C PRO A 101 -5.57 4.33 7.91
N VAL A 102 -5.73 4.18 9.23
CA VAL A 102 -5.69 2.88 9.89
C VAL A 102 -6.92 2.03 9.55
N ILE A 103 -8.09 2.62 9.25
CA ILE A 103 -9.26 1.88 8.76
C ILE A 103 -8.93 1.28 7.40
N GLY A 104 -8.31 2.10 6.52
CA GLY A 104 -7.79 1.65 5.24
C GLY A 104 -6.88 0.44 5.42
N LEU A 105 -5.86 0.57 6.26
CA LEU A 105 -4.91 -0.50 6.56
C LEU A 105 -5.60 -1.79 7.05
N GLY A 106 -6.53 -1.64 8.00
CA GLY A 106 -7.28 -2.78 8.53
C GLY A 106 -8.16 -3.44 7.47
N GLY A 107 -8.79 -2.67 6.58
CA GLY A 107 -9.67 -3.17 5.52
C GLY A 107 -8.97 -3.96 4.42
N ILE A 108 -7.67 -3.72 4.18
CA ILE A 108 -6.85 -4.41 3.16
C ILE A 108 -6.83 -5.94 3.40
N THR A 109 -6.59 -6.38 4.63
CA THR A 109 -6.45 -7.82 4.97
C THR A 109 -7.69 -8.64 4.67
N PRO A 110 -8.88 -8.33 5.25
CA PRO A 110 -10.08 -9.07 4.96
C PRO A 110 -10.47 -8.95 3.48
N ALA A 111 -10.27 -7.79 2.83
CA ALA A 111 -10.54 -7.68 1.40
C ALA A 111 -9.67 -8.62 0.55
N MET A 112 -8.37 -8.70 0.85
CA MET A 112 -7.44 -9.62 0.16
C MET A 112 -7.79 -11.09 0.45
N PHE A 113 -8.08 -11.43 1.71
CA PHE A 113 -8.49 -12.77 2.10
C PHE A 113 -9.78 -13.21 1.39
N CYS A 114 -10.80 -12.34 1.38
CA CYS A 114 -12.06 -12.59 0.68
C CYS A 114 -11.85 -12.73 -0.83
N THR A 115 -10.93 -11.97 -1.44
CA THR A 115 -10.55 -12.14 -2.85
C THR A 115 -9.97 -13.52 -3.12
N GLY A 116 -9.09 -14.00 -2.23
CA GLY A 116 -8.52 -15.34 -2.31
C GLY A 116 -9.58 -16.43 -2.21
N ILE A 117 -10.51 -16.31 -1.26
CA ILE A 117 -11.64 -17.22 -1.11
C ILE A 117 -12.57 -17.18 -2.33
N ASP A 118 -12.95 -16.00 -2.83
CA ASP A 118 -13.81 -15.86 -4.01
C ASP A 118 -13.23 -16.60 -5.22
N ARG A 119 -11.91 -16.50 -5.43
CA ARG A 119 -11.20 -17.24 -6.48
C ARG A 119 -11.19 -18.74 -6.26
N LEU A 120 -10.92 -19.19 -5.04
CA LEU A 120 -10.93 -20.62 -4.71
C LEU A 120 -12.32 -21.22 -4.90
N ILE A 121 -13.38 -20.52 -4.48
CA ILE A 121 -14.77 -20.95 -4.66
C ILE A 121 -15.14 -20.94 -6.14
N GLY A 122 -14.77 -19.92 -6.90
CA GLY A 122 -15.04 -19.86 -8.34
C GLY A 122 -14.39 -20.99 -9.13
N ILE A 123 -13.21 -21.45 -8.71
CA ILE A 123 -12.50 -22.60 -9.33
C ILE A 123 -13.07 -23.94 -8.85
N ALA A 124 -13.32 -24.09 -7.54
CA ALA A 124 -13.75 -25.36 -6.97
C ALA A 124 -15.25 -25.66 -7.18
N PHE A 125 -16.09 -24.62 -7.25
CA PHE A 125 -17.55 -24.72 -7.25
C PHE A 125 -18.18 -23.66 -8.17
N SER A 126 -17.85 -23.68 -9.47
CA SER A 126 -18.33 -22.70 -10.46
C SER A 126 -19.86 -22.61 -10.53
N GLU A 127 -20.57 -23.75 -10.54
CA GLU A 127 -22.04 -23.79 -10.58
C GLU A 127 -22.68 -23.12 -9.36
N PHE A 128 -22.10 -23.28 -8.17
CA PHE A 128 -22.57 -22.61 -6.96
C PHE A 128 -22.31 -21.10 -7.04
N HIS A 129 -21.11 -20.71 -7.51
CA HIS A 129 -20.70 -19.32 -7.63
C HIS A 129 -21.61 -18.53 -8.57
N ASP A 130 -22.04 -19.14 -9.68
CA ASP A 130 -22.94 -18.51 -10.65
C ASP A 130 -24.36 -18.28 -10.11
N ASN A 131 -24.80 -19.13 -9.17
CA ASN A 131 -26.11 -19.02 -8.53
C ASN A 131 -26.16 -18.03 -7.36
N LEU A 132 -25.02 -17.50 -6.92
CA LEU A 132 -24.99 -16.52 -5.82
C LEU A 132 -25.60 -15.18 -6.22
N LYS A 133 -26.38 -14.59 -5.30
CA LYS A 133 -26.87 -13.22 -5.43
C LYS A 133 -25.71 -12.22 -5.28
N LYS A 134 -24.99 -11.98 -6.39
CA LYS A 134 -23.74 -11.20 -6.45
C LYS A 134 -23.79 -9.90 -5.65
N ARG A 135 -24.88 -9.13 -5.75
CA ARG A 135 -25.04 -7.86 -5.00
C ARG A 135 -24.99 -8.03 -3.47
N LEU A 136 -25.73 -9.02 -2.95
CA LEU A 136 -25.78 -9.27 -1.51
C LEU A 136 -24.44 -9.83 -1.02
N TYR A 137 -23.85 -10.74 -1.79
CA TYR A 137 -22.53 -11.31 -1.51
C TYR A 137 -21.44 -10.23 -1.39
N LEU A 138 -21.36 -9.33 -2.38
CA LEU A 138 -20.39 -8.23 -2.38
C LEU A 138 -20.66 -7.21 -1.25
N ALA A 139 -21.93 -6.91 -0.97
CA ALA A 139 -22.30 -6.01 0.12
C ALA A 139 -21.87 -6.57 1.49
N LEU A 140 -22.15 -7.86 1.76
CA LEU A 140 -21.75 -8.51 3.00
C LEU A 140 -20.23 -8.51 3.18
N LEU A 141 -19.47 -8.82 2.13
CA LEU A 141 -18.02 -8.86 2.22
C LEU A 141 -17.41 -7.47 2.39
N THR A 142 -18.02 -6.45 1.78
CA THR A 142 -17.64 -5.04 2.02
C THR A 142 -17.88 -4.65 3.48
N VAL A 143 -19.05 -5.01 4.03
CA VAL A 143 -19.38 -4.75 5.44
C VAL A 143 -18.39 -5.45 6.38
N ILE A 144 -18.01 -6.70 6.09
CA ILE A 144 -16.99 -7.42 6.87
C ILE A 144 -15.65 -6.68 6.83
N SER A 145 -15.18 -6.27 5.64
CA SER A 145 -13.89 -5.56 5.51
C SER A 145 -13.89 -4.21 6.23
N VAL A 146 -14.95 -3.41 6.08
CA VAL A 146 -15.08 -2.10 6.74
C VAL A 146 -15.19 -2.28 8.26
N SER A 147 -15.99 -3.24 8.73
CA SER A 147 -16.18 -3.47 10.17
C SER A 147 -14.87 -3.92 10.83
N TYR A 148 -14.12 -4.81 10.18
CA TYR A 148 -12.81 -5.22 10.65
C TYR A 148 -11.82 -4.05 10.68
N GLY A 149 -11.76 -3.24 9.61
CA GLY A 149 -10.94 -2.04 9.56
C GLY A 149 -11.27 -1.04 10.67
N PHE A 150 -12.56 -0.84 10.96
CA PHE A 150 -13.01 0.01 12.04
C PHE A 150 -12.62 -0.52 13.43
N CYS A 151 -12.88 -1.80 13.71
CA CYS A 151 -12.48 -2.44 14.97
C CYS A 151 -10.97 -2.37 15.18
N PHE A 152 -10.19 -2.53 14.11
CA PHE A 152 -8.74 -2.39 14.12
C PHE A 152 -8.31 -0.97 14.49
N SER A 153 -8.88 0.07 13.86
CA SER A 153 -8.60 1.47 14.21
C SER A 153 -8.99 1.81 15.64
N VAL A 154 -10.12 1.33 16.14
CA VAL A 154 -10.54 1.53 17.54
C VAL A 154 -9.52 0.90 18.49
N SER A 155 -9.04 -0.31 18.19
CA SER A 155 -8.03 -0.99 19.01
C SER A 155 -6.72 -0.19 19.05
N VAL A 156 -6.28 0.33 17.90
CA VAL A 156 -5.07 1.19 17.81
C VAL A 156 -5.29 2.49 18.59
N TYR A 157 -6.46 3.11 18.48
CA TYR A 157 -6.79 4.34 19.19
C TYR A 157 -6.89 4.16 20.71
N GLN A 158 -7.45 3.04 21.19
CA GLN A 158 -7.51 2.72 22.62
C GLN A 158 -6.10 2.56 23.19
N ILE A 159 -5.23 1.81 22.51
CA ILE A 159 -3.82 1.71 22.86
C ILE A 159 -3.17 3.09 22.86
N ALA A 160 -3.58 3.94 21.92
CA ALA A 160 -3.02 5.27 21.83
C ALA A 160 -3.35 6.14 23.06
N ILE A 161 -4.59 6.06 23.54
CA ILE A 161 -5.03 6.73 24.77
C ILE A 161 -4.31 6.15 26.00
N GLU A 162 -4.18 4.83 26.09
CA GLU A 162 -3.53 4.17 27.24
C GLU A 162 -2.06 4.59 27.40
N ILE A 163 -1.34 4.80 26.30
CA ILE A 163 0.06 5.26 26.32
C ILE A 163 0.18 6.77 26.60
N GLY A 164 -0.85 7.56 26.28
CA GLY A 164 -0.87 9.01 26.48
C GLY A 164 -1.09 9.46 27.94
N LEU A 165 -1.38 8.54 28.85
CA LEU A 165 -1.51 8.83 30.29
C LEU A 165 -0.19 8.54 31.01
N PRO A 166 0.33 9.46 31.86
CA PRO A 166 1.50 9.19 32.67
C PRO A 166 1.11 8.21 33.78
N SER A 167 1.41 6.93 33.60
CA SER A 167 1.32 5.93 34.67
C SER A 167 2.64 5.19 34.81
N ALA A 168 3.20 5.32 36.01
CA ALA A 168 4.43 4.68 36.44
C ALA A 168 4.34 3.15 36.40
N ASP A 169 5.44 2.56 35.93
CA ASP A 169 5.91 1.18 36.08
C ASP A 169 5.04 0.00 35.58
N SER A 170 5.65 -0.75 34.63
CA SER A 170 5.42 -2.15 34.23
C SER A 170 4.68 -2.49 32.91
N ILE A 171 4.44 -1.53 32.00
CA ILE A 171 3.85 -1.78 30.67
C ILE A 171 4.92 -2.26 29.65
N ASN A 172 5.40 -3.50 29.77
CA ASN A 172 6.38 -4.04 28.80
C ASN A 172 6.05 -5.42 28.19
N ARG A 173 4.78 -5.86 28.25
CA ARG A 173 4.36 -7.10 27.57
C ARG A 173 3.10 -6.97 26.71
N ARG A 174 2.43 -5.81 26.73
CA ARG A 174 1.13 -5.58 26.09
C ARG A 174 1.23 -4.90 24.71
N THR A 175 2.26 -4.10 24.48
CA THR A 175 2.52 -3.35 23.22
C THR A 175 2.93 -4.26 22.04
N PHE A 176 3.43 -5.47 22.32
CA PHE A 176 3.94 -6.40 21.30
C PHE A 176 2.84 -7.12 20.50
N ARG A 177 1.60 -7.18 21.01
CA ARG A 177 0.46 -7.90 20.38
C ARG A 177 -0.34 -7.08 19.38
N ALA A 178 -0.34 -5.75 19.51
CA ALA A 178 -0.99 -4.88 18.53
C ALA A 178 -0.10 -4.64 17.30
N LEU A 179 1.22 -4.58 17.51
CA LEU A 179 2.22 -4.68 16.44
C LEU A 179 2.07 -5.99 15.66
N PHE A 180 1.82 -7.12 16.34
CA PHE A 180 1.59 -8.44 15.72
C PHE A 180 0.41 -8.48 14.73
N CYS A 181 -0.62 -7.64 14.93
CA CYS A 181 -1.79 -7.58 14.05
C CYS A 181 -1.57 -6.65 12.85
N ILE A 182 -0.85 -5.53 13.04
CA ILE A 182 -0.26 -4.72 11.95
C ILE A 182 0.68 -5.60 11.08
N ILE A 183 1.35 -6.59 11.70
CA ILE A 183 2.27 -7.58 11.10
C ILE A 183 1.59 -8.62 10.18
N THR A 184 0.28 -8.79 10.26
CA THR A 184 -0.40 -9.84 9.49
C THR A 184 -0.81 -9.39 8.08
N VAL A 185 -0.78 -8.08 7.80
CA VAL A 185 -1.33 -7.48 6.56
C VAL A 185 -0.31 -7.38 5.41
N ASN A 186 1.00 -7.25 5.71
CA ASN A 186 2.04 -7.02 4.70
C ASN A 186 2.90 -8.23 4.34
N ILE A 187 2.39 -9.45 4.43
CA ILE A 187 3.15 -10.72 4.52
C ILE A 187 4.45 -10.79 3.66
N GLY A 188 4.50 -10.32 2.41
CA GLY A 188 5.74 -10.24 1.61
C GLY A 188 6.77 -9.18 2.05
N GLY A 189 6.34 -7.93 2.28
CA GLY A 189 7.16 -6.88 2.90
C GLY A 189 7.46 -7.15 4.38
N PHE A 190 6.59 -7.93 5.03
CA PHE A 190 6.82 -8.45 6.38
C PHE A 190 7.87 -9.52 6.41
N PHE A 191 7.96 -10.46 5.46
CA PHE A 191 9.07 -11.42 5.51
C PHE A 191 10.42 -10.71 5.44
N PHE A 192 10.57 -9.71 4.57
CA PHE A 192 11.78 -8.90 4.52
C PHE A 192 11.99 -8.08 5.81
N THR A 193 10.96 -7.36 6.27
CA THR A 193 11.02 -6.59 7.53
C THR A 193 11.28 -7.48 8.74
N LEU A 194 10.71 -8.67 8.79
CA LEU A 194 10.83 -9.68 9.84
C LEU A 194 12.24 -10.25 9.86
N ILE A 195 12.81 -10.59 8.70
CA ILE A 195 14.20 -11.02 8.58
C ILE A 195 15.12 -9.90 9.10
N CYS A 196 14.90 -8.65 8.66
CA CYS A 196 15.65 -7.51 9.18
C CYS A 196 15.44 -7.30 10.69
N TYR A 197 14.22 -7.47 11.20
CA TYR A 197 13.88 -7.22 12.60
C TYR A 197 14.38 -8.32 13.54
N ILE A 198 14.43 -9.57 13.09
CA ILE A 198 14.98 -10.68 13.87
C ILE A 198 16.51 -10.69 13.81
N LEU A 199 17.10 -10.42 12.64
CA LEU A 199 18.54 -10.61 12.43
C LEU A 199 19.38 -9.35 12.63
N LEU A 200 18.84 -8.17 12.27
CA LEU A 200 19.60 -6.90 12.25
C LEU A 200 19.30 -6.02 13.46
N ILE A 201 18.01 -5.75 13.75
CA ILE A 201 17.61 -4.79 14.80
C ILE A 201 18.19 -5.12 16.20
N PRO A 202 18.22 -6.38 16.68
CA PRO A 202 18.77 -6.69 18.00
C PRO A 202 20.28 -6.43 18.12
N LYS A 203 20.98 -6.33 16.98
CA LYS A 203 22.42 -6.07 16.93
C LYS A 203 22.75 -4.59 16.83
N ILE A 204 21.75 -3.71 16.67
CA ILE A 204 21.94 -2.28 16.52
C ILE A 204 21.78 -1.61 17.88
N SER A 205 22.89 -1.16 18.46
CA SER A 205 22.88 -0.47 19.76
C SER A 205 22.38 0.98 19.68
N SER A 206 22.40 1.59 18.50
CA SER A 206 22.02 3.00 18.31
C SER A 206 20.53 3.15 17.94
N PRO A 207 19.71 3.87 18.74
CA PRO A 207 18.30 4.09 18.42
C PRO A 207 18.08 4.82 17.10
N ILE A 208 18.98 5.75 16.76
CA ILE A 208 18.93 6.52 15.51
C ILE A 208 19.10 5.58 14.33
N THR A 209 20.11 4.70 14.41
CA THR A 209 20.36 3.70 13.36
C THR A 209 19.20 2.70 13.26
N ALA A 210 18.63 2.26 14.39
CA ALA A 210 17.48 1.37 14.40
C ALA A 210 16.24 2.02 13.75
N TRP A 211 16.00 3.30 14.01
CA TRP A 211 14.94 4.07 13.36
C TRP A 211 15.16 4.15 11.85
N PHE A 212 16.37 4.48 11.39
CA PHE A 212 16.70 4.49 9.96
C PHE A 212 16.53 3.12 9.30
N CYS A 213 16.94 2.05 9.96
CA CYS A 213 16.74 0.70 9.47
C CYS A 213 15.23 0.37 9.32
N ASN A 214 14.41 0.75 10.29
CA ASN A 214 12.95 0.59 10.20
C ASN A 214 12.33 1.44 9.08
N ALA A 215 12.83 2.67 8.90
CA ALA A 215 12.38 3.54 7.81
C ALA A 215 12.75 2.95 6.44
N ILE A 216 13.91 2.30 6.31
CA ILE A 216 14.34 1.64 5.07
C ILE A 216 13.51 0.38 4.81
N THR A 217 13.23 -0.45 5.82
CA THR A 217 12.43 -1.68 5.63
C THR A 217 10.98 -1.40 5.28
N ALA A 218 10.45 -0.23 5.65
CA ALA A 218 9.11 0.20 5.26
C ALA A 218 9.02 0.73 3.80
N ILE A 219 10.13 0.95 3.10
CA ILE A 219 10.12 1.36 1.68
C ILE A 219 9.58 0.22 0.78
N PRO A 220 10.12 -1.01 0.80
CA PRO A 220 9.58 -2.14 0.03
C PRO A 220 8.08 -2.37 0.26
N LEU A 221 7.64 -2.17 1.50
CA LEU A 221 6.24 -2.27 1.86
C LEU A 221 5.37 -1.28 1.10
N ASN A 222 5.76 0.00 1.13
CA ASN A 222 5.00 1.05 0.45
C ASN A 222 5.06 0.88 -1.07
N ILE A 223 6.18 0.40 -1.62
CA ILE A 223 6.28 0.04 -3.03
C ILE A 223 5.26 -1.07 -3.36
N GLY A 224 5.16 -2.11 -2.51
CA GLY A 224 4.16 -3.17 -2.65
C GLY A 224 2.74 -2.61 -2.76
N SER A 225 2.35 -1.74 -1.83
CA SER A 225 1.03 -1.09 -1.83
C SER A 225 0.76 -0.24 -3.08
N ALA A 226 1.79 0.41 -3.63
CA ALA A 226 1.70 1.22 -4.84
C ALA A 226 1.74 0.39 -6.14
N SER A 227 2.22 -0.85 -6.08
CA SER A 227 2.46 -1.70 -7.25
C SER A 227 1.24 -2.48 -7.74
N SER A 228 0.15 -2.51 -6.98
CA SER A 228 -1.09 -3.26 -7.30
C SER A 228 -1.64 -2.90 -8.70
N GLY A 229 -1.80 -1.60 -8.98
CA GLY A 229 -2.30 -1.13 -10.28
C GLY A 229 -1.36 -1.43 -11.45
N PRO A 230 -0.06 -1.09 -11.38
CA PRO A 230 0.91 -1.47 -12.42
C PRO A 230 0.95 -2.98 -12.68
N ILE A 231 0.96 -3.81 -11.63
CA ILE A 231 0.97 -5.26 -11.77
C ILE A 231 -0.27 -5.72 -12.54
N LEU A 232 -1.47 -5.24 -12.20
CA LEU A 232 -2.69 -5.57 -12.93
C LEU A 232 -2.59 -5.16 -14.41
N TYR A 233 -2.07 -3.96 -14.70
CA TYR A 233 -1.90 -3.48 -16.08
C TYR A 233 -0.91 -4.33 -16.90
N PHE A 234 0.21 -4.74 -16.30
CA PHE A 234 1.22 -5.53 -17.00
C PHE A 234 0.82 -7.01 -17.13
N THR A 235 0.10 -7.57 -16.16
CA THR A 235 -0.23 -9.00 -16.11
C THR A 235 -1.56 -9.37 -16.79
N SER A 236 -2.53 -8.46 -16.87
CA SER A 236 -3.83 -8.72 -17.52
C SER A 236 -3.98 -7.92 -18.81
N THR A 237 -4.23 -8.63 -19.92
CA THR A 237 -4.53 -8.06 -21.23
C THR A 237 -5.85 -7.28 -21.20
N GLU A 238 -6.82 -7.77 -20.43
CA GLU A 238 -8.12 -7.11 -20.26
C GLU A 238 -7.95 -5.76 -19.56
N TYR A 239 -7.23 -5.72 -18.43
CA TYR A 239 -6.95 -4.47 -17.73
C TYR A 239 -6.19 -3.52 -18.64
N ARG A 240 -5.18 -3.99 -19.38
CA ARG A 240 -4.44 -3.17 -20.34
C ARG A 240 -5.34 -2.50 -21.38
N GLN A 241 -6.23 -3.26 -22.01
CA GLN A 241 -7.18 -2.75 -23.01
C GLN A 241 -8.15 -1.73 -22.39
N ALA A 242 -8.65 -2.00 -21.20
CA ALA A 242 -9.54 -1.09 -20.50
C ALA A 242 -8.84 0.22 -20.09
N PHE A 243 -7.60 0.14 -19.61
CA PHE A 243 -6.77 1.31 -19.34
C PHE A 243 -6.53 2.17 -20.59
N GLN A 244 -6.24 1.54 -21.73
CA GLN A 244 -6.08 2.23 -23.02
C GLN A 244 -7.39 2.91 -23.48
N THR A 245 -8.52 2.26 -23.22
CA THR A 245 -9.86 2.78 -23.55
C THR A 245 -10.24 3.96 -22.67
N VAL A 246 -9.96 3.89 -21.37
CA VAL A 246 -10.32 4.92 -20.39
C VAL A 246 -9.35 6.11 -20.43
N PHE A 247 -8.07 5.87 -20.69
CA PHE A 247 -7.02 6.90 -20.71
C PHE A 247 -6.32 7.00 -22.08
N PRO A 248 -7.06 7.23 -23.17
CA PRO A 248 -6.50 7.20 -24.53
C PRO A 248 -5.40 8.26 -24.70
N PHE A 249 -5.52 9.42 -24.07
CA PHE A 249 -4.49 10.47 -24.15
C PHE A 249 -3.14 10.04 -23.56
N VAL A 250 -3.15 9.29 -22.46
CA VAL A 250 -1.92 8.83 -21.79
C VAL A 250 -1.22 7.79 -22.67
N PHE A 251 -1.99 6.87 -23.27
CA PHE A 251 -1.42 5.75 -24.01
C PHE A 251 -1.19 6.03 -25.50
N ASN A 252 -2.01 6.83 -26.16
CA ASN A 252 -1.82 7.22 -27.57
C ASN A 252 -0.49 7.95 -27.80
N ARG A 253 0.03 8.62 -26.77
CA ARG A 253 1.34 9.29 -26.83
C ARG A 253 2.51 8.29 -26.80
N ILE A 254 2.30 7.13 -26.17
CA ILE A 254 3.28 6.05 -26.04
C ILE A 254 3.21 5.11 -27.25
N SER A 255 1.99 4.76 -27.68
CA SER A 255 1.71 3.97 -28.88
C SER A 255 1.61 4.86 -30.12
N ASN A 256 2.66 5.61 -30.45
CA ASN A 256 2.67 6.33 -31.72
C ASN A 256 2.71 5.29 -32.86
N PRO A 257 1.64 5.10 -33.66
CA PRO A 257 1.57 4.03 -34.67
C PRO A 257 2.71 4.15 -35.69
N ASN A 258 3.17 5.38 -35.92
CA ASN A 258 4.31 5.69 -36.78
C ASN A 258 5.63 5.04 -36.33
N ARG A 259 5.76 4.65 -35.06
CA ARG A 259 6.95 3.97 -34.52
C ARG A 259 6.90 2.46 -34.77
N ILE A 260 5.72 1.84 -34.68
CA ILE A 260 5.52 0.41 -34.99
C ILE A 260 5.71 0.18 -36.49
N ASN A 261 5.05 0.99 -37.32
CA ASN A 261 5.18 0.90 -38.78
C ASN A 261 6.62 1.13 -39.27
N ARG A 262 7.40 1.98 -38.58
CA ARG A 262 8.84 2.17 -38.89
C ARG A 262 9.70 0.97 -38.52
N ASN A 263 9.38 0.26 -37.45
CA ASN A 263 10.13 -0.92 -37.03
C ASN A 263 9.83 -2.10 -37.96
N GLU A 264 8.56 -2.32 -38.30
CA GLU A 264 8.15 -3.33 -39.28
C GLU A 264 8.77 -3.06 -40.66
N ALA A 265 8.75 -1.81 -41.13
CA ALA A 265 9.39 -1.43 -42.40
C ALA A 265 10.92 -1.68 -42.39
N LYS A 266 11.58 -1.47 -41.25
CA LYS A 266 13.02 -1.75 -41.10
C LYS A 266 13.31 -3.25 -41.09
N GLU A 267 12.47 -4.04 -40.42
CA GLU A 267 12.60 -5.49 -40.35
C GLU A 267 12.37 -6.14 -41.72
N GLN A 268 11.36 -5.68 -42.46
CA GLN A 268 11.12 -6.08 -43.85
C GLN A 268 12.28 -5.68 -44.78
N ALA A 269 12.80 -4.45 -44.65
CA ALA A 269 13.95 -4.02 -45.44
C ALA A 269 15.22 -4.83 -45.13
N HIS A 270 15.43 -5.20 -43.85
CA HIS A 270 16.55 -6.04 -43.45
C HIS A 270 16.42 -7.48 -43.99
N GLN A 271 15.24 -8.09 -43.88
CA GLN A 271 14.96 -9.41 -44.48
C GLN A 271 15.17 -9.40 -46.00
N GLN A 272 14.71 -8.36 -46.71
CA GLN A 272 14.97 -8.21 -48.14
C GLN A 272 16.46 -8.05 -48.48
N SER A 273 17.25 -7.41 -47.60
CA SER A 273 18.69 -7.27 -47.81
C SER A 273 19.44 -8.61 -47.68
N LEU A 274 19.06 -9.44 -46.70
CA LEU A 274 19.65 -10.76 -46.50
C LEU A 274 19.36 -11.71 -47.66
N LEU A 275 18.15 -11.63 -48.23
CA LEU A 275 17.75 -12.41 -49.40
C LEU A 275 18.50 -12.02 -50.68
N ARG A 276 19.09 -10.82 -50.76
CA ARG A 276 19.89 -10.37 -51.93
C ARG A 276 21.36 -10.75 -51.85
N THR A 277 21.85 -11.13 -50.67
CA THR A 277 23.25 -11.52 -50.44
C THR A 277 23.49 -13.03 -50.54
N LEU A 278 22.42 -13.82 -50.66
CA LEU A 278 22.44 -15.26 -50.96
C LEU A 278 22.29 -15.47 -52.47
#